data_AF-A0AA88NA06-F1
#
_entry.id   AF-A0AA88NA06-F1
#
_cell.length_a   1.000
_cell.length_b   1.000
_cell.length_c   1.000
_cell.angle_alpha   90.00
_cell.angle_beta   90.00
_cell.angle_gamma   90.00
#
_symmetry.space_group_name_H-M   'P 1'
#
loop_
_entity.id
_entity.type
_entity.pdbx_description
1 polymer ?
#
loop_
_entity_poly.entity_id
_entity_poly.type
_entity_poly.pdbx_seq_one_letter_code
_entity_poly.pdbx_strand_id
1 'polypeptide(L)'
;MAEINQNMTAGSVEEGEDENSEDSNLQLELSVFRAQWMSELRPGSGIKTRLSKSAELRKTQELVREEKARELFLKAVEEEQNGAVYEAIKYYKSAMQLVPDIEFKINYSRSPDPDRVGGSYLEQNKNDGEIDDLLAYLQHQLTVEHSSQKICQPEVETSQVHISALPLEVLMYIFRWVVSSDLDMRALEQLSLVCRGFYICARDPEIWRSACLRVWGRSCTKLLPFTSWRNMFLERPRVRFDGVYISKTSYIRQGEESLDGFYRAWHQVDYYRYLRFFPDGQVMMLTTPEEPLATVPRLRSKNARMDSIMIGHYRLSQDTDNQTKVYVVVSKRKDEKAPEYQRSRFCRRYPVPESERSFHVGLQLSSWGRQRFNKLVWIHHSCHITYRSTGETVITAFDLDKMYTPLYFARVKSYTAFSERPL
;
A
#
# COMPACT_ATOMS: atom_id res chain seq x y z
N MET A 1 -64.85 29.46 34.93
CA MET A 1 -65.87 30.18 34.13
C MET A 1 -65.54 31.65 34.20
N ALA A 2 -65.63 32.36 33.06
CA ALA A 2 -65.49 33.82 32.89
C ALA A 2 -64.07 34.36 33.21
N GLU A 3 -63.50 35.38 32.58
CA GLU A 3 -63.97 36.34 31.59
C GLU A 3 -62.76 37.05 30.96
N ILE A 4 -63.05 37.92 30.00
CA ILE A 4 -62.17 38.62 29.06
C ILE A 4 -61.72 40.00 29.57
N ASN A 5 -60.56 40.47 29.05
CA ASN A 5 -60.01 41.85 28.95
C ASN A 5 -59.26 42.48 30.15
N GLN A 6 -58.01 42.95 29.92
CA GLN A 6 -57.64 44.37 29.64
C GLN A 6 -56.11 44.62 29.76
N ASN A 7 -55.61 45.49 28.86
CA ASN A 7 -54.55 46.51 29.00
C ASN A 7 -53.08 46.10 29.32
N MET A 8 -52.11 46.41 28.44
CA MET A 8 -51.43 47.69 28.12
C MET A 8 -50.20 48.02 28.99
N THR A 9 -49.07 48.13 28.26
CA THR A 9 -47.95 49.10 28.37
C THR A 9 -46.82 48.97 29.38
N ALA A 10 -45.61 49.13 28.80
CA ALA A 10 -44.42 49.81 29.30
C ALA A 10 -43.41 49.01 30.15
N GLY A 11 -42.44 48.42 29.45
CA GLY A 11 -41.12 48.09 29.97
C GLY A 11 -40.09 48.44 28.90
N SER A 12 -39.56 49.65 28.97
CA SER A 12 -38.39 50.12 28.24
C SER A 12 -37.15 49.33 28.66
N VAL A 13 -36.47 48.71 27.69
CA VAL A 13 -35.07 48.29 27.82
C VAL A 13 -34.34 48.78 26.59
N GLU A 14 -33.29 49.54 26.85
CA GLU A 14 -32.45 50.29 25.93
C GLU A 14 -31.82 49.38 24.85
N GLU A 15 -31.94 49.80 23.59
CA GLU A 15 -31.18 49.25 22.47
C GLU A 15 -29.70 49.65 22.65
N GLY A 16 -28.83 48.66 22.85
CA GLY A 16 -27.39 48.85 22.86
C GLY A 16 -26.85 49.09 21.45
N GLU A 17 -26.27 50.26 21.24
CA GLU A 17 -25.69 50.78 19.99
C GLU A 17 -24.36 50.11 19.55
N ASP A 18 -24.07 48.85 19.90
CA ASP A 18 -22.72 48.28 19.71
C ASP A 18 -22.53 47.36 18.47
N GLU A 19 -23.58 46.85 17.83
CA GLU A 19 -23.42 45.98 16.64
C GLU A 19 -23.02 46.75 15.37
N ASN A 20 -23.28 48.06 15.31
CA ASN A 20 -22.97 48.85 14.11
C ASN A 20 -21.47 49.21 14.02
N SER A 21 -20.72 49.04 15.11
CA SER A 21 -19.31 49.41 15.18
C SER A 21 -18.39 48.39 14.50
N GLU A 22 -18.69 47.08 14.65
CA GLU A 22 -17.92 46.00 14.03
C GLU A 22 -18.12 45.95 12.51
N ASP A 23 -19.36 46.12 12.05
CA ASP A 23 -19.67 46.19 10.61
C ASP A 23 -19.07 47.44 9.97
N SER A 24 -19.09 48.58 10.68
CA SER A 24 -18.41 49.80 10.23
C SER A 24 -16.89 49.59 10.11
N ASN A 25 -16.30 48.86 11.07
CA ASN A 25 -14.87 48.57 11.10
C ASN A 25 -14.46 47.62 9.96
N LEU A 26 -15.26 46.58 9.70
CA LEU A 26 -15.09 45.67 8.56
C LEU A 26 -15.23 46.40 7.22
N GLN A 27 -16.20 47.31 7.09
CA GLN A 27 -16.37 48.15 5.91
C GLN A 27 -15.13 49.03 5.68
N LEU A 28 -14.56 49.57 6.75
CA LEU A 28 -13.37 50.40 6.74
C LEU A 28 -12.13 49.59 6.31
N GLU A 29 -11.94 48.40 6.87
CA GLU A 29 -10.87 47.48 6.48
C GLU A 29 -10.98 47.05 5.01
N LEU A 30 -12.19 46.73 4.55
CA LEU A 30 -12.45 46.37 3.15
C LEU A 30 -12.20 47.55 2.20
N SER A 31 -12.51 48.77 2.63
CA SER A 31 -12.25 49.98 1.83
C SER A 31 -10.75 50.26 1.70
N VAL A 32 -9.99 50.10 2.78
CA VAL A 32 -8.53 50.23 2.80
C VAL A 32 -7.88 49.16 1.92
N PHE A 33 -8.37 47.92 2.02
CA PHE A 33 -7.90 46.81 1.20
C PHE A 33 -8.17 47.05 -0.29
N ARG A 34 -9.38 47.47 -0.67
CA ARG A 34 -9.74 47.79 -2.06
C ARG A 34 -8.92 48.95 -2.62
N ALA A 35 -8.65 49.97 -1.80
CA ALA A 35 -7.80 51.09 -2.17
C ALA A 35 -6.34 50.66 -2.40
N GLN A 36 -5.79 49.80 -1.54
CA GLN A 36 -4.46 49.19 -1.73
C GLN A 36 -4.40 48.36 -3.01
N TRP A 37 -5.36 47.47 -3.21
CA TRP A 37 -5.41 46.60 -4.39
C TRP A 37 -5.54 47.40 -5.71
N MET A 38 -6.39 48.43 -5.73
CA MET A 38 -6.53 49.35 -6.87
C MET A 38 -5.27 50.19 -7.12
N SER A 39 -4.45 50.42 -6.09
CA SER A 39 -3.16 51.11 -6.22
C SER A 39 -2.05 50.20 -6.76
N GLU A 40 -2.12 48.89 -6.47
CA GLU A 40 -1.20 47.87 -7.01
C GLU A 40 -1.40 47.60 -8.50
N LEU A 41 -2.64 47.78 -9.00
CA LEU A 41 -3.00 47.55 -10.40
C LEU A 41 -2.65 48.72 -11.35
N ARG A 42 -2.23 49.90 -10.84
CA ARG A 42 -1.81 51.01 -11.71
C ARG A 42 -0.35 50.83 -12.14
N PRO A 43 -0.04 50.69 -13.44
CA PRO A 43 1.33 50.53 -13.90
C PRO A 43 2.04 51.90 -13.87
N GLY A 44 2.67 52.21 -12.74
CA GLY A 44 3.43 53.45 -12.53
C GLY A 44 4.71 53.21 -11.72
N SER A 45 5.84 53.57 -12.32
CA SER A 45 7.22 53.51 -11.80
C SER A 45 7.36 53.70 -10.28
N GLY A 46 7.67 52.63 -9.54
CA GLY A 46 7.94 52.70 -8.09
C GLY A 46 7.89 51.38 -7.28
N ILE A 47 7.76 50.23 -7.94
CA ILE A 47 7.43 48.95 -7.30
C ILE A 47 8.59 48.34 -6.48
N LYS A 48 9.85 48.66 -6.77
CA LYS A 48 10.99 47.95 -6.13
C LYS A 48 11.34 48.41 -4.70
N THR A 49 10.93 49.60 -4.27
CA THR A 49 11.35 50.16 -2.97
C THR A 49 10.29 50.04 -1.87
N ARG A 50 9.01 49.79 -2.22
CA ARG A 50 7.91 49.63 -1.24
C ARG A 50 7.65 48.16 -0.84
N LEU A 51 7.91 47.21 -1.75
CA LEU A 51 7.81 45.77 -1.47
C LEU A 51 8.87 45.28 -0.46
N SER A 52 10.03 45.95 -0.36
CA SER A 52 11.08 45.57 0.60
C SER A 52 10.70 45.89 2.04
N LYS A 53 10.14 47.09 2.30
CA LYS A 53 9.79 47.52 3.67
C LYS A 53 8.61 46.74 4.27
N SER A 54 7.59 46.41 3.48
CA SER A 54 6.45 45.61 3.96
C SER A 54 6.82 44.14 4.19
N ALA A 55 7.73 43.59 3.39
CA ALA A 55 8.27 42.24 3.58
C ALA A 55 9.20 42.15 4.81
N GLU A 56 10.00 43.18 5.08
CA GLU A 56 10.83 43.27 6.28
C GLU A 56 9.97 43.31 7.55
N LEU A 57 8.93 44.15 7.59
CA LEU A 57 8.01 44.23 8.73
C LEU A 57 7.29 42.90 9.01
N ARG A 58 6.88 42.16 7.98
CA ARG A 58 6.27 40.83 8.14
C ARG A 58 7.26 39.80 8.70
N LYS A 59 8.50 39.79 8.20
CA LYS A 59 9.55 38.92 8.74
C LYS A 59 9.87 39.24 10.20
N THR A 60 9.95 40.51 10.56
CA THR A 60 10.17 40.90 11.97
C THR A 60 9.02 40.44 12.86
N GLN A 61 7.77 40.53 12.39
CA GLN A 61 6.61 40.04 13.15
C GLN A 61 6.58 38.51 13.27
N GLU A 62 7.00 37.77 12.24
CA GLU A 62 7.13 36.31 12.29
C GLU A 62 8.21 35.88 13.28
N LEU A 63 9.37 36.53 13.29
CA LEU A 63 10.44 36.24 14.25
C LEU A 63 10.00 36.50 15.70
N VAL A 64 9.29 37.61 15.95
CA VAL A 64 8.75 37.92 17.29
C VAL A 64 7.70 36.90 17.74
N ARG A 65 6.92 36.33 16.81
CA ARG A 65 5.96 35.25 17.12
C ARG A 65 6.68 33.94 17.42
N GLU A 66 7.74 33.63 16.67
CA GLU A 66 8.57 32.44 16.89
C GLU A 66 9.30 32.49 18.24
N GLU A 67 9.86 33.65 18.61
CA GLU A 67 10.52 33.83 19.92
C GLU A 67 9.53 33.62 21.08
N LYS A 68 8.34 34.21 21.01
CA LYS A 68 7.28 34.00 22.02
C LYS A 68 6.81 32.55 22.09
N ALA A 69 6.65 31.89 20.95
CA ALA A 69 6.30 30.47 20.92
C ALA A 69 7.40 29.61 21.55
N ARG A 70 8.67 29.97 21.34
CA ARG A 70 9.82 29.27 21.92
C ARG A 70 9.91 29.43 23.43
N GLU A 71 9.68 30.64 23.96
CA GLU A 71 9.64 30.88 25.40
C GLU A 71 8.54 30.04 26.09
N LEU A 72 7.34 30.02 25.51
CA LEU A 72 6.23 29.22 26.01
C LEU A 72 6.53 27.71 25.97
N PHE A 73 7.21 27.25 24.92
CA PHE A 73 7.60 25.85 24.79
C PHE A 73 8.66 25.45 25.83
N LEU A 74 9.68 26.29 26.05
CA LEU A 74 10.70 26.03 27.07
C LEU A 74 10.11 26.04 28.49
N LYS A 75 9.15 26.93 28.75
CA LYS A 75 8.43 26.93 30.02
C LYS A 75 7.60 25.66 30.22
N ALA A 76 6.97 25.15 29.16
CA ALA A 76 6.25 23.89 29.21
C ALA A 76 7.15 22.70 29.57
N VAL A 77 8.37 22.68 29.02
CA VAL A 77 9.39 21.68 29.32
C VAL A 77 9.84 21.73 30.78
N GLU A 78 10.03 22.93 31.33
CA GLU A 78 10.41 23.10 32.74
C GLU A 78 9.30 22.57 33.67
N GLU A 79 8.03 22.86 33.38
CA GLU A 79 6.90 22.31 34.14
C GLU A 79 6.74 20.79 33.98
N GLU A 80 7.07 20.23 32.81
CA GLU A 80 7.12 18.78 32.59
C GLU A 80 8.22 18.13 33.45
N GLN A 81 9.41 18.74 33.51
CA GLN A 81 10.51 18.28 34.37
C GLN A 81 10.20 18.41 35.87
N ASN A 82 9.44 19.44 36.25
CA ASN A 82 8.95 19.63 37.62
C ASN A 82 7.78 18.69 37.99
N GLY A 83 7.27 17.90 37.04
CA GLY A 83 6.17 16.95 37.24
C GLY A 83 4.77 17.57 37.19
N ALA A 84 4.65 18.87 36.87
CA ALA A 84 3.40 19.61 36.73
C ALA A 84 2.80 19.45 35.31
N VAL A 85 2.52 18.20 34.92
CA VAL A 85 2.14 17.83 33.54
C VAL A 85 0.89 18.58 33.03
N TYR A 86 -0.08 18.87 33.90
CA TYR A 86 -1.30 19.60 33.52
C TYR A 86 -1.02 21.06 33.14
N GLU A 87 -0.09 21.71 33.83
CA GLU A 87 0.33 23.09 33.53
C GLU A 87 1.19 23.13 32.28
N ALA A 88 2.08 22.14 32.11
CA ALA A 88 2.88 21.96 30.90
C ALA A 88 2.02 21.88 29.62
N ILE A 89 0.92 21.10 29.65
CA ILE A 89 0.01 20.96 28.49
C ILE A 89 -0.61 22.31 28.08
N LYS A 90 -0.92 23.19 29.05
CA LYS A 90 -1.46 24.53 28.76
C LYS A 90 -0.44 25.36 27.98
N TYR A 91 0.83 25.32 28.40
CA TYR A 91 1.91 26.03 27.74
C TYR A 91 2.23 25.45 26.36
N TYR A 92 2.27 24.13 26.20
CA TYR A 92 2.44 23.48 24.89
C TYR A 92 1.34 23.86 23.89
N LYS A 93 0.07 23.82 24.32
CA LYS A 93 -1.05 24.23 23.45
C LYS A 93 -0.94 25.68 23.03
N SER A 94 -0.54 26.57 23.94
CA SER A 94 -0.34 27.99 23.62
C SER A 94 0.81 28.24 22.64
N ALA A 95 1.90 27.46 22.74
CA ALA A 95 3.04 27.55 21.82
C ALA A 95 2.66 27.06 20.41
N MET A 96 1.93 25.93 20.31
CA MET A 96 1.48 25.38 19.02
C MET A 96 0.42 26.25 18.32
N GLN A 97 -0.40 26.98 19.09
CA GLN A 97 -1.35 27.95 18.52
C GLN A 97 -0.65 29.12 17.83
N LEU A 98 0.54 29.51 18.31
CA LEU A 98 1.34 30.58 17.70
C LEU A 98 2.13 30.07 16.48
N VAL A 99 2.78 28.90 16.61
CA VAL A 99 3.55 28.26 15.52
C VAL A 99 3.30 26.75 15.54
N PRO A 100 2.54 26.21 14.56
CA PRO A 100 2.11 24.81 14.54
C PRO A 100 3.22 23.74 14.53
N ASP A 101 4.47 24.11 14.20
CA ASP A 101 5.62 23.20 14.08
C ASP A 101 6.79 23.58 15.01
N ILE A 102 6.51 24.29 16.12
CA ILE A 102 7.55 24.80 17.03
C ILE A 102 8.44 23.68 17.61
N GLU A 103 7.89 22.47 17.79
CA GLU A 103 8.61 21.30 18.31
C GLU A 103 9.77 20.85 17.41
N PHE A 104 9.67 21.06 16.09
CA PHE A 104 10.73 20.69 15.14
C PHE A 104 11.77 21.81 14.98
N LYS A 105 11.42 23.05 15.32
CA LYS A 105 12.32 24.22 15.25
C LYS A 105 13.21 24.32 16.48
N ILE A 106 12.78 23.78 17.61
CA ILE A 106 13.55 23.75 18.85
C ILE A 106 14.28 22.40 18.90
N ASN A 107 15.61 22.42 18.83
CA ASN A 107 16.42 21.25 19.17
C ASN A 107 16.29 20.98 20.67
N TYR A 108 15.23 20.29 21.07
CA TYR A 108 15.03 19.84 22.44
C TYR A 108 15.35 18.34 22.53
N SER A 109 16.40 18.03 23.28
CA SER A 109 16.82 16.67 23.61
C SER A 109 15.93 16.17 24.76
N ARG A 110 14.89 15.40 24.45
CA ARG A 110 14.11 14.69 25.48
C ARG A 110 15.03 13.76 26.26
N SER A 111 15.23 14.01 27.55
CA SER A 111 15.90 13.04 28.43
C SER A 111 15.04 11.76 28.49
N PRO A 112 15.61 10.56 28.32
CA PRO A 112 14.82 9.33 28.31
C PRO A 112 14.14 9.10 29.66
N ASP A 113 12.83 8.87 29.66
CA ASP A 113 12.06 8.47 30.84
C ASP A 113 12.70 7.24 31.53
N PRO A 114 12.83 7.24 32.86
CA PRO A 114 13.43 6.12 33.61
C PRO A 114 12.53 4.87 33.70
N ASP A 115 11.28 4.91 33.20
CA ASP A 115 10.29 3.83 33.40
C ASP A 115 10.11 2.88 32.19
N ARG A 116 11.02 2.89 31.21
CA ARG A 116 11.13 1.78 30.23
C ARG A 116 12.18 0.77 30.67
N VAL A 117 11.78 -0.12 31.57
CA VAL A 117 12.47 -1.39 31.83
C VAL A 117 12.39 -2.25 30.56
N GLY A 118 13.38 -2.12 29.68
CA GLY A 118 13.45 -2.89 28.44
C GLY A 118 14.37 -2.34 27.36
N GLY A 119 15.51 -1.76 27.74
CA GLY A 119 16.40 -1.10 26.76
C GLY A 119 17.85 -0.96 27.19
N SER A 120 18.45 -1.99 27.82
CA SER A 120 19.90 -2.02 28.11
C SER A 120 20.60 -3.02 27.18
N TYR A 121 20.65 -2.73 25.87
CA TYR A 121 21.43 -3.52 24.90
C TYR A 121 22.10 -2.69 23.80
N LEU A 122 22.25 -1.37 23.94
CA LEU A 122 22.89 -0.54 22.89
C LEU A 122 23.86 0.51 23.43
N GLU A 123 24.58 0.23 24.51
CA GLU A 123 25.79 0.98 24.83
C GLU A 123 26.90 0.04 25.28
N GLN A 124 27.50 -0.65 24.31
CA GLN A 124 28.90 -1.06 24.36
C GLN A 124 29.35 -1.46 22.94
N ASN A 125 30.29 -0.66 22.40
CA ASN A 125 31.08 -0.80 21.17
C ASN A 125 30.88 0.35 20.16
N LYS A 126 31.29 1.56 20.54
CA LYS A 126 31.66 2.62 19.58
C LYS A 126 33.05 2.34 18.98
N ASN A 127 33.23 1.18 18.37
CA ASN A 127 34.41 0.82 17.59
C ASN A 127 34.05 -0.02 16.35
N ASP A 128 32.84 0.15 15.83
CA ASP A 128 32.45 -0.47 14.58
C ASP A 128 32.84 0.47 13.45
N GLY A 129 34.02 0.22 12.86
CA GLY A 129 34.19 0.56 11.46
C GLY A 129 33.00 -0.01 10.69
N GLU A 130 32.37 0.81 9.85
CA GLU A 130 31.23 0.44 9.02
C GLU A 130 31.52 -0.94 8.39
N ILE A 131 30.81 -1.99 8.83
CA ILE A 131 31.04 -3.33 8.29
C ILE A 131 30.43 -3.33 6.89
N ASP A 132 31.24 -2.95 5.90
CA ASP A 132 30.83 -2.78 4.50
C ASP A 132 30.20 -4.06 3.91
N ASP A 133 30.67 -5.23 4.35
CA ASP A 133 30.13 -6.53 3.94
C ASP A 133 29.87 -7.45 5.14
N LEU A 134 28.66 -7.31 5.70
CA LEU A 134 28.14 -8.17 6.77
C LEU A 134 28.17 -9.66 6.40
N LEU A 135 27.99 -10.03 5.13
CA LEU A 135 28.02 -11.42 4.71
C LEU A 135 29.44 -11.99 4.80
N ALA A 136 30.42 -11.28 4.24
CA ALA A 136 31.82 -11.67 4.31
C ALA A 136 32.31 -11.71 5.76
N TYR A 137 31.91 -10.74 6.58
CA TYR A 137 32.22 -10.71 8.01
C TYR A 137 31.69 -11.94 8.75
N LEU A 138 30.40 -12.27 8.56
CA LEU A 138 29.79 -13.44 9.21
C LEU A 138 30.38 -14.76 8.69
N GLN A 139 30.70 -14.85 7.39
CA GLN A 139 31.39 -16.01 6.83
C GLN A 139 32.78 -16.17 7.42
N HIS A 140 33.53 -15.08 7.55
CA HIS A 140 34.86 -15.07 8.17
C HIS A 140 34.82 -15.47 9.65
N GLN A 141 33.82 -14.99 10.41
CA GLN A 141 33.63 -15.44 11.79
C GLN A 141 33.40 -16.96 11.87
N LEU A 142 32.56 -17.50 10.99
CA LEU A 142 32.29 -18.94 10.96
C LEU A 142 33.49 -19.78 10.52
N THR A 143 34.41 -19.25 9.72
CA THR A 143 35.62 -19.97 9.27
C THR A 143 36.81 -19.82 10.22
N VAL A 144 36.95 -18.67 10.89
CA VAL A 144 38.08 -18.37 11.79
C VAL A 144 37.87 -18.88 13.21
N GLU A 145 36.63 -18.98 13.70
CA GLU A 145 36.32 -19.41 15.07
C GLU A 145 36.26 -20.96 15.28
N HIS A 146 36.96 -21.74 14.45
CA HIS A 146 37.21 -23.20 14.57
C HIS A 146 36.27 -24.19 13.87
N SER A 147 36.90 -25.30 13.47
CA SER A 147 36.44 -26.54 12.80
C SER A 147 35.24 -27.30 13.40
N SER A 148 34.50 -26.75 14.37
CA SER A 148 33.42 -27.47 15.06
C SER A 148 32.15 -26.66 15.34
N GLN A 149 32.09 -25.39 14.90
CA GLN A 149 30.90 -24.58 15.17
C GLN A 149 29.76 -24.93 14.21
N LYS A 150 28.67 -25.46 14.78
CA LYS A 150 27.46 -25.82 14.06
C LYS A 150 26.75 -24.55 13.56
N ILE A 151 26.13 -24.62 12.37
CA ILE A 151 25.41 -23.51 11.69
C ILE A 151 24.44 -22.76 12.62
N CYS A 152 23.85 -23.48 13.56
CA CYS A 152 22.99 -22.94 14.60
C CYS A 152 23.39 -23.59 15.93
N GLN A 153 23.09 -22.95 17.05
CA GLN A 153 23.29 -23.52 18.38
C GLN A 153 22.00 -23.37 19.18
N PRO A 154 21.62 -24.38 19.99
CA PRO A 154 20.49 -24.24 20.89
C PRO A 154 20.80 -23.18 21.95
N GLU A 155 19.90 -22.23 22.13
CA GLU A 155 19.98 -21.26 23.24
C GLU A 155 19.62 -21.91 24.57
N VAL A 156 18.74 -22.93 24.54
CA VAL A 156 18.27 -23.66 25.71
C VAL A 156 18.56 -25.15 25.54
N GLU A 157 19.05 -25.78 26.60
CA GLU A 157 19.24 -27.23 26.63
C GLU A 157 17.90 -27.94 26.44
N THR A 158 17.79 -28.72 25.38
CA THR A 158 16.58 -29.46 25.02
C THR A 158 16.91 -30.95 25.00
N SER A 159 15.99 -31.77 25.50
CA SER A 159 16.12 -33.24 25.48
C SER A 159 15.97 -33.82 24.06
N GLN A 160 15.47 -33.04 23.10
CA GLN A 160 15.26 -33.47 21.72
C GLN A 160 16.46 -33.09 20.84
N VAL A 161 16.60 -33.78 19.71
CA VAL A 161 17.68 -33.53 18.76
C VAL A 161 17.50 -32.15 18.11
N HIS A 162 18.49 -31.28 18.28
CA HIS A 162 18.46 -29.94 17.72
C HIS A 162 18.66 -29.94 16.20
N ILE A 163 18.05 -28.99 15.48
CA ILE A 163 18.13 -28.88 14.00
C ILE A 163 19.58 -28.77 13.49
N SER A 164 20.49 -28.25 14.32
CA SER A 164 21.92 -28.15 14.03
C SER A 164 22.67 -29.48 13.92
N ALA A 165 22.03 -30.60 14.30
CA ALA A 165 22.60 -31.92 14.08
C ALA A 165 22.51 -32.35 12.60
N LEU A 166 21.70 -31.65 11.79
CA LEU A 166 21.55 -31.94 10.37
C LEU A 166 22.79 -31.48 9.57
N PRO A 167 23.23 -32.26 8.58
CA PRO A 167 24.21 -31.80 7.59
C PRO A 167 23.73 -30.55 6.84
N LEU A 168 24.65 -29.73 6.37
CA LEU A 168 24.35 -28.49 5.64
C LEU A 168 23.48 -28.76 4.41
N GLU A 169 23.72 -29.86 3.71
CA GLU A 169 22.99 -30.24 2.50
C GLU A 169 21.51 -30.49 2.80
N VAL A 170 21.22 -31.13 3.94
CA VAL A 170 19.85 -31.38 4.40
C VAL A 170 19.18 -30.08 4.83
N LEU A 171 19.91 -29.20 5.52
CA LEU A 171 19.41 -27.89 5.89
C LEU A 171 19.08 -27.03 4.66
N MET A 172 19.97 -27.01 3.67
CA MET A 172 19.73 -26.33 2.39
C MET A 172 18.54 -26.91 1.65
N TYR A 173 18.33 -28.23 1.70
CA TYR A 173 17.13 -28.86 1.17
C TYR A 173 15.86 -28.38 1.89
N ILE A 174 15.88 -28.26 3.22
CA ILE A 174 14.78 -27.67 4.01
C ILE A 174 14.52 -26.22 3.59
N PHE A 175 15.57 -25.41 3.34
CA PHE A 175 15.41 -24.03 2.91
C PHE A 175 14.72 -23.94 1.53
N ARG A 176 15.03 -24.86 0.62
CA ARG A 176 14.31 -24.98 -0.67
C ARG A 176 12.83 -25.36 -0.49
N TRP A 177 12.50 -26.17 0.51
CA TRP A 177 11.12 -26.48 0.87
C TRP A 177 10.37 -25.29 1.45
N VAL A 178 11.05 -24.46 2.25
CA VAL A 178 10.47 -23.24 2.82
C VAL A 178 10.14 -22.22 1.73
N VAL A 179 11.02 -22.05 0.74
CA VAL A 179 10.70 -21.22 -0.42
C VAL A 179 9.59 -21.84 -1.25
N SER A 180 9.59 -23.16 -1.42
CA SER A 180 8.59 -23.96 -2.14
C SER A 180 8.41 -23.61 -3.63
N SER A 181 7.54 -24.36 -4.31
CA SER A 181 7.06 -24.02 -5.66
C SER A 181 6.28 -22.70 -5.74
N ASP A 182 5.79 -22.19 -4.61
CA ASP A 182 5.04 -20.93 -4.51
C ASP A 182 5.92 -19.70 -4.30
N LEU A 183 7.24 -19.89 -4.20
CA LEU A 183 8.24 -18.84 -4.16
C LEU A 183 8.09 -17.87 -2.97
N ASP A 184 7.93 -18.41 -1.77
CA ASP A 184 7.84 -17.66 -0.51
C ASP A 184 9.22 -17.20 -0.02
N MET A 185 9.78 -16.21 -0.72
CA MET A 185 11.06 -15.59 -0.35
C MET A 185 10.99 -14.85 0.98
N ARG A 186 9.78 -14.55 1.48
CA ARG A 186 9.64 -13.93 2.79
C ARG A 186 9.90 -14.95 3.90
N ALA A 187 9.35 -16.15 3.80
CA ALA A 187 9.63 -17.20 4.78
C ALA A 187 11.13 -17.50 4.87
N LEU A 188 11.85 -17.45 3.74
CA LEU A 188 13.31 -17.53 3.70
C LEU A 188 14.00 -16.40 4.47
N GLU A 189 13.57 -15.15 4.28
CA GLU A 189 14.11 -14.01 5.04
C GLU A 189 13.76 -14.11 6.54
N GLN A 190 12.59 -14.66 6.90
CA GLN A 190 12.24 -14.93 8.30
C GLN A 190 13.13 -16.00 8.94
N LEU A 191 13.48 -17.06 8.20
CA LEU A 191 14.50 -18.02 8.65
C LEU A 191 15.86 -17.36 8.86
N SER A 192 16.20 -16.40 8.01
CA SER A 192 17.47 -15.68 8.09
C SER A 192 17.65 -14.86 9.37
N LEU A 193 16.55 -14.56 10.08
CA LEU A 193 16.56 -13.84 11.35
C LEU A 193 16.82 -14.75 12.57
N VAL A 194 16.86 -16.08 12.40
CA VAL A 194 16.99 -17.03 13.51
C VAL A 194 18.41 -17.05 14.08
N CYS A 195 19.43 -17.16 13.22
CA CYS A 195 20.83 -17.18 13.63
C CYS A 195 21.75 -16.73 12.50
N ARG A 196 23.02 -16.47 12.83
CA ARG A 196 24.08 -16.07 11.87
C ARG A 196 24.27 -17.10 10.74
N GLY A 197 24.23 -18.40 11.04
CA GLY A 197 24.36 -19.43 10.01
C GLY A 197 23.15 -19.49 9.08
N PHE A 198 21.93 -19.37 9.61
CA PHE A 198 20.71 -19.30 8.78
C PHE A 198 20.69 -18.04 7.92
N TYR A 199 21.23 -16.94 8.44
CA TYR A 199 21.41 -15.70 7.68
C TYR A 199 22.25 -15.94 6.42
N ILE A 200 23.34 -16.68 6.53
CA ILE A 200 24.23 -17.03 5.41
C ILE A 200 23.55 -18.03 4.47
N CYS A 201 22.97 -19.12 5.00
CA CYS A 201 22.27 -20.13 4.19
C CYS A 201 21.11 -19.53 3.38
N ALA A 202 20.36 -18.58 3.95
CA ALA A 202 19.27 -17.90 3.27
C ALA A 202 19.73 -17.01 2.11
N ARG A 203 21.01 -16.63 2.10
CA ARG A 203 21.65 -15.81 1.06
C ARG A 203 22.43 -16.64 0.04
N ASP A 204 22.28 -17.96 0.08
CA ASP A 204 22.88 -18.88 -0.88
C ASP A 204 22.50 -18.53 -2.34
N PRO A 205 23.48 -18.31 -3.24
CA PRO A 205 23.23 -17.88 -4.60
C PRO A 205 22.32 -18.80 -5.42
N GLU A 206 22.33 -20.11 -5.15
CA GLU A 206 21.56 -21.09 -5.95
C GLU A 206 20.06 -21.03 -5.63
N ILE A 207 19.67 -20.70 -4.39
CA ILE A 207 18.27 -20.41 -4.05
C ILE A 207 17.77 -19.20 -4.85
N TRP A 208 18.52 -18.09 -4.81
CA TRP A 208 18.13 -16.86 -5.50
C TRP A 208 18.17 -17.01 -7.02
N ARG A 209 19.12 -17.77 -7.56
CA ARG A 209 19.18 -18.12 -8.99
C ARG A 209 17.95 -18.93 -9.41
N SER A 210 17.60 -19.96 -8.65
CA SER A 210 16.40 -20.77 -8.90
C SER A 210 15.13 -19.91 -8.87
N ALA A 211 15.04 -19.00 -7.89
CA ALA A 211 13.94 -18.03 -7.79
C ALA A 211 13.86 -17.11 -9.02
N CYS A 212 14.99 -16.55 -9.47
CA CYS A 212 15.05 -15.71 -10.66
C CYS A 212 14.62 -16.46 -11.93
N LEU A 213 15.11 -17.69 -12.11
CA LEU A 213 14.72 -18.54 -13.24
C LEU A 213 13.23 -18.88 -13.21
N ARG A 214 12.63 -19.03 -12.03
CA ARG A 214 11.19 -19.26 -11.88
C ARG A 214 10.36 -18.07 -12.34
N VAL A 215 10.79 -16.84 -12.01
CA VAL A 215 10.04 -15.62 -12.32
C VAL A 215 10.21 -15.17 -13.78
N TRP A 216 11.44 -15.16 -14.27
CA TRP A 216 11.77 -14.60 -15.59
C TRP A 216 12.10 -15.66 -16.65
N GLY A 217 12.16 -16.93 -16.27
CA GLY A 217 12.47 -18.02 -17.21
C GLY A 217 13.90 -17.98 -17.73
N ARG A 218 14.12 -18.61 -18.89
CA ARG A 218 15.42 -18.69 -19.56
C ARG A 218 15.98 -17.35 -20.06
N SER A 219 15.17 -16.28 -20.02
CA SER A 219 15.63 -14.92 -20.31
C SER A 219 16.65 -14.40 -19.27
N CYS A 220 16.72 -15.08 -18.11
CA CYS A 220 17.47 -14.70 -16.94
C CYS A 220 18.87 -15.36 -16.86
N THR A 221 19.62 -15.41 -17.97
CA THR A 221 20.96 -16.04 -17.98
C THR A 221 22.10 -15.07 -17.65
N LYS A 222 21.87 -13.77 -17.79
CA LYS A 222 22.89 -12.73 -17.53
C LYS A 222 22.60 -12.06 -16.21
N LEU A 223 23.64 -11.95 -15.38
CA LEU A 223 23.59 -11.26 -14.08
C LEU A 223 23.57 -9.73 -14.26
N LEU A 224 24.24 -9.23 -15.29
CA LEU A 224 24.34 -7.78 -15.57
C LEU A 224 22.97 -7.15 -15.85
N PRO A 225 22.68 -5.96 -15.31
CA PRO A 225 23.57 -5.05 -14.57
C PRO A 225 23.68 -5.31 -13.06
N PHE A 226 23.15 -6.42 -12.54
CA PHE A 226 23.09 -6.70 -11.10
C PHE A 226 24.37 -7.37 -10.59
N THR A 227 24.68 -7.14 -9.31
CA THR A 227 25.86 -7.69 -8.62
C THR A 227 25.66 -9.12 -8.09
N SER A 228 24.41 -9.54 -7.84
CA SER A 228 24.07 -10.88 -7.37
C SER A 228 22.65 -11.29 -7.80
N TRP A 229 22.36 -12.59 -7.79
CA TRP A 229 21.02 -13.11 -8.06
C TRP A 229 19.98 -12.56 -7.08
N ARG A 230 20.36 -12.38 -5.82
CA ARG A 230 19.50 -11.75 -4.81
C ARG A 230 19.20 -10.31 -5.14
N ASN A 231 20.22 -9.53 -5.50
CA ASN A 231 20.06 -8.15 -5.91
C ASN A 231 19.10 -8.04 -7.11
N MET A 232 19.35 -8.85 -8.14
CA MET A 232 18.48 -8.98 -9.30
C MET A 232 17.03 -9.30 -8.91
N PHE A 233 16.81 -10.22 -7.98
CA PHE A 233 15.45 -10.59 -7.55
C PHE A 233 14.68 -9.44 -6.88
N LEU A 234 15.39 -8.58 -6.15
CA LEU A 234 14.84 -7.46 -5.40
C LEU A 234 14.63 -6.22 -6.27
N GLU A 235 15.53 -5.98 -7.22
CA GLU A 235 15.53 -4.76 -8.04
C GLU A 235 14.84 -4.91 -9.39
N ARG A 236 14.89 -6.10 -10.00
CA ARG A 236 14.26 -6.30 -11.31
C ARG A 236 12.74 -6.30 -11.17
N PRO A 237 12.01 -5.55 -12.03
CA PRO A 237 10.55 -5.52 -11.98
C PRO A 237 9.93 -6.91 -12.16
N ARG A 238 9.00 -7.26 -11.26
CA ARG A 238 8.22 -8.50 -11.31
C ARG A 238 6.87 -8.34 -10.62
N VAL A 239 5.93 -9.20 -10.99
CA VAL A 239 4.71 -9.42 -10.21
C VAL A 239 5.04 -10.09 -8.88
N ARG A 240 4.17 -9.89 -7.90
CA ARG A 240 4.27 -10.47 -6.56
C ARG A 240 3.31 -11.64 -6.39
N PHE A 241 3.75 -12.65 -5.63
CA PHE A 241 3.02 -13.91 -5.38
C PHE A 241 2.52 -14.03 -3.93
N ASP A 242 3.09 -13.22 -3.03
CA ASP A 242 2.80 -13.19 -1.58
C ASP A 242 1.51 -12.42 -1.23
N GLY A 243 0.62 -12.24 -2.20
CA GLY A 243 -0.58 -11.44 -2.05
C GLY A 243 -1.45 -11.39 -3.30
N VAL A 244 -2.24 -10.33 -3.42
CA VAL A 244 -3.22 -10.15 -4.49
C VAL A 244 -3.27 -8.69 -4.91
N TYR A 245 -3.47 -8.44 -6.19
CA TYR A 245 -3.69 -7.10 -6.73
C TYR A 245 -5.18 -6.80 -6.71
N ILE A 246 -5.57 -5.65 -6.15
CA ILE A 246 -6.96 -5.26 -5.94
C ILE A 246 -7.21 -3.91 -6.62
N SER A 247 -8.25 -3.85 -7.44
CA SER A 247 -8.82 -2.59 -7.96
C SER A 247 -10.23 -2.46 -7.42
N LYS A 248 -10.55 -1.29 -6.87
CA LYS A 248 -11.92 -0.90 -6.51
C LYS A 248 -12.43 0.06 -7.57
N THR A 249 -13.61 -0.18 -8.11
CA THR A 249 -14.31 0.75 -8.99
C THR A 249 -15.68 1.05 -8.39
N SER A 250 -16.02 2.33 -8.36
CA SER A 250 -17.28 2.85 -7.83
C SER A 250 -17.92 3.72 -8.90
N TYR A 251 -19.19 3.48 -9.21
CA TYR A 251 -19.97 4.33 -10.12
C TYR A 251 -21.40 4.48 -9.63
N ILE A 252 -22.04 5.57 -10.02
CA ILE A 252 -23.44 5.85 -9.68
C ILE A 252 -24.28 5.47 -10.90
N ARG A 253 -25.34 4.69 -10.69
CA ARG A 253 -26.34 4.37 -11.71
C ARG A 253 -27.74 4.72 -11.24
N GLN A 254 -28.59 5.10 -12.19
CA GLN A 254 -30.01 5.28 -11.91
C GLN A 254 -30.67 3.91 -11.71
N GLY A 255 -31.50 3.82 -10.68
CA GLY A 255 -32.39 2.67 -10.44
C GLY A 255 -33.56 2.64 -11.41
N GLU A 256 -34.31 1.55 -11.32
CA GLU A 256 -35.61 1.41 -11.99
C GLU A 256 -36.60 2.44 -11.42
N GLU A 257 -37.49 2.93 -12.28
CA GLU A 257 -38.54 3.85 -11.87
C GLU A 257 -39.56 3.11 -10.99
N SER A 258 -39.96 3.75 -9.89
CA SER A 258 -41.08 3.27 -9.09
C SER A 258 -42.35 3.17 -9.94
N LEU A 259 -43.28 2.28 -9.55
CA LEU A 259 -44.55 2.08 -10.25
C LEU A 259 -45.37 3.38 -10.38
N ASP A 260 -45.18 4.32 -9.45
CA ASP A 260 -45.84 5.62 -9.44
C ASP A 260 -45.14 6.67 -10.32
N GLY A 261 -43.96 6.36 -10.89
CA GLY A 261 -43.21 7.23 -11.81
C GLY A 261 -42.54 8.47 -11.18
N PHE A 262 -42.85 8.81 -9.93
CA PHE A 262 -42.34 10.02 -9.27
C PHE A 262 -41.00 9.83 -8.55
N TYR A 263 -40.61 8.60 -8.24
CA TYR A 263 -39.38 8.30 -7.52
C TYR A 263 -38.43 7.43 -8.34
N ARG A 264 -37.17 7.86 -8.40
CA ARG A 264 -36.08 7.11 -9.04
C ARG A 264 -34.84 7.14 -8.14
N ALA A 265 -34.53 6.00 -7.52
CA ALA A 265 -33.39 5.88 -6.62
C ALA A 265 -32.06 5.95 -7.41
N TRP A 266 -31.06 6.64 -6.87
CA TRP A 266 -29.69 6.57 -7.36
C TRP A 266 -28.92 5.52 -6.56
N HIS A 267 -28.27 4.59 -7.26
CA HIS A 267 -27.50 3.51 -6.64
C HIS A 267 -26.01 3.77 -6.81
N GLN A 268 -25.27 3.78 -5.71
CA GLN A 268 -23.82 3.66 -5.75
C GLN A 268 -23.46 2.17 -5.86
N VAL A 269 -22.77 1.80 -6.94
CA VAL A 269 -22.32 0.44 -7.19
C VAL A 269 -20.81 0.39 -7.02
N ASP A 270 -20.39 -0.36 -6.02
CA ASP A 270 -18.99 -0.68 -5.76
C ASP A 270 -18.71 -2.13 -6.17
N TYR A 271 -17.63 -2.33 -6.92
CA TYR A 271 -17.12 -3.67 -7.17
C TYR A 271 -15.60 -3.70 -7.15
N TYR A 272 -15.08 -4.89 -6.91
CA TYR A 272 -13.67 -5.18 -6.77
C TYR A 272 -13.21 -6.13 -7.87
N ARG A 273 -12.01 -5.87 -8.41
CA ARG A 273 -11.29 -6.79 -9.29
C ARG A 273 -10.05 -7.28 -8.55
N TYR A 274 -9.94 -8.60 -8.42
CA TYR A 274 -8.83 -9.28 -7.79
C TYR A 274 -8.01 -10.01 -8.86
N LEU A 275 -6.69 -9.80 -8.85
CA LEU A 275 -5.72 -10.48 -9.69
C LEU A 275 -4.66 -11.15 -8.81
N ARG A 276 -4.59 -12.48 -8.85
CA ARG A 276 -3.56 -13.25 -8.14
C ARG A 276 -2.66 -13.97 -9.14
N PHE A 277 -1.36 -13.73 -9.04
CA PHE A 277 -0.35 -14.36 -9.86
C PHE A 277 0.31 -15.52 -9.12
N PHE A 278 0.79 -16.51 -9.87
CA PHE A 278 1.49 -17.68 -9.34
C PHE A 278 2.84 -17.88 -10.05
N PRO A 279 3.88 -18.41 -9.39
CA PRO A 279 5.22 -18.54 -9.99
C PRO A 279 5.30 -19.50 -11.19
N ASP A 280 4.29 -20.34 -11.41
CA ASP A 280 4.19 -21.25 -12.56
C ASP A 280 3.58 -20.58 -13.80
N GLY A 281 3.34 -19.26 -13.75
CA GLY A 281 2.74 -18.52 -14.86
C GLY A 281 1.21 -18.61 -14.88
N GLN A 282 0.57 -19.19 -13.87
CA GLN A 282 -0.89 -19.15 -13.73
C GLN A 282 -1.37 -17.83 -13.13
N VAL A 283 -2.60 -17.46 -13.43
CA VAL A 283 -3.25 -16.27 -12.88
C VAL A 283 -4.73 -16.50 -12.66
N MET A 284 -5.25 -15.92 -11.58
CA MET A 284 -6.66 -15.86 -11.25
C MET A 284 -7.16 -14.43 -11.37
N MET A 285 -8.30 -14.26 -12.02
CA MET A 285 -9.03 -13.00 -12.10
C MET A 285 -10.44 -13.19 -11.57
N LEU A 286 -10.85 -12.35 -10.63
CA LEU A 286 -12.20 -12.36 -10.06
C LEU A 286 -12.75 -10.94 -10.01
N THR A 287 -13.97 -10.74 -10.53
CA THR A 287 -14.72 -9.49 -10.37
C THR A 287 -15.93 -9.78 -9.50
N THR A 288 -16.05 -9.09 -8.36
CA THR A 288 -17.11 -9.33 -7.37
C THR A 288 -17.43 -8.06 -6.58
N PRO A 289 -18.68 -7.84 -6.13
CA PRO A 289 -18.99 -6.79 -5.17
C PRO A 289 -18.45 -7.09 -3.75
N GLU A 290 -18.00 -8.32 -3.47
CA GLU A 290 -17.48 -8.70 -2.15
C GLU A 290 -16.17 -7.96 -1.80
N GLU A 291 -16.10 -7.48 -0.57
CA GLU A 291 -14.92 -6.79 -0.04
C GLU A 291 -13.70 -7.72 0.14
N PRO A 292 -12.47 -7.14 0.24
CA PRO A 292 -11.25 -7.93 0.33
C PRO A 292 -11.22 -8.92 1.50
N LEU A 293 -11.79 -8.56 2.65
CA LEU A 293 -11.76 -9.42 3.83
C LEU A 293 -12.44 -10.78 3.60
N ALA A 294 -13.53 -10.81 2.84
CA ALA A 294 -14.25 -12.05 2.49
C ALA A 294 -13.60 -12.79 1.31
N THR A 295 -13.08 -12.05 0.33
CA THR A 295 -12.63 -12.62 -0.95
C THR A 295 -11.20 -13.15 -0.90
N VAL A 296 -10.28 -12.41 -0.27
CA VAL A 296 -8.84 -12.70 -0.26
C VAL A 296 -8.52 -14.09 0.29
N PRO A 297 -9.11 -14.56 1.42
CA PRO A 297 -8.87 -15.92 1.91
C PRO A 297 -9.31 -17.02 0.93
N ARG A 298 -10.38 -16.79 0.18
CA ARG A 298 -10.93 -17.73 -0.82
C ARG A 298 -10.02 -17.89 -2.03
N LEU A 299 -9.21 -16.87 -2.33
CA LEU A 299 -8.23 -16.88 -3.40
C LEU A 299 -6.93 -17.59 -3.04
N ARG A 300 -6.80 -18.23 -1.86
CA ARG A 300 -5.58 -18.94 -1.40
C ARG A 300 -5.22 -20.17 -2.24
N SER A 301 -6.20 -20.96 -2.66
CA SER A 301 -5.94 -22.20 -3.41
C SER A 301 -6.12 -21.97 -4.90
N LYS A 302 -5.30 -22.64 -5.72
CA LYS A 302 -5.48 -22.71 -7.19
C LYS A 302 -6.82 -23.34 -7.60
N ASN A 303 -7.44 -24.10 -6.71
CA ASN A 303 -8.72 -24.78 -6.93
C ASN A 303 -9.90 -24.10 -6.21
N ALA A 304 -9.84 -22.78 -6.05
CA ALA A 304 -10.96 -22.02 -5.50
C ALA A 304 -12.25 -22.31 -6.29
N ARG A 305 -13.24 -22.90 -5.62
CA ARG A 305 -14.54 -23.29 -6.19
C ARG A 305 -15.49 -22.10 -6.17
N MET A 306 -15.20 -21.11 -7.01
CA MET A 306 -16.09 -19.98 -7.20
C MET A 306 -16.34 -19.80 -8.70
N ASP A 307 -17.60 -19.94 -9.09
CA ASP A 307 -18.02 -20.00 -10.50
C ASP A 307 -17.65 -18.75 -11.31
N SER A 308 -17.39 -17.62 -10.64
CA SER A 308 -17.00 -16.36 -11.24
C SER A 308 -15.48 -16.18 -11.38
N ILE A 309 -14.66 -17.06 -10.82
CA ILE A 309 -13.20 -17.00 -10.98
C ILE A 309 -12.83 -17.44 -12.39
N MET A 310 -12.13 -16.55 -13.08
CA MET A 310 -11.48 -16.87 -14.34
C MET A 310 -10.03 -17.25 -14.07
N ILE A 311 -9.56 -18.29 -14.73
CA ILE A 311 -8.19 -18.79 -14.61
C ILE A 311 -7.55 -18.79 -15.97
N GLY A 312 -6.25 -18.53 -16.00
CA GLY A 312 -5.45 -18.81 -17.18
C GLY A 312 -3.99 -18.55 -16.88
N HIS A 313 -3.31 -17.91 -17.82
CA HIS A 313 -1.88 -17.75 -17.79
C HIS A 313 -1.46 -16.30 -18.00
N TYR A 314 -0.30 -15.96 -17.46
CA TYR A 314 0.34 -14.68 -17.71
C TYR A 314 1.76 -14.83 -18.22
N ARG A 315 2.24 -13.81 -18.91
CA ARG A 315 3.64 -13.67 -19.31
C ARG A 315 4.11 -12.25 -19.04
N LEU A 316 5.35 -12.15 -18.58
CA LEU A 316 6.07 -10.88 -18.45
C LEU A 316 6.79 -10.59 -19.75
N SER A 317 6.67 -9.35 -20.21
CA SER A 317 7.45 -8.79 -21.31
C SER A 317 8.19 -7.57 -20.79
N GLN A 318 9.49 -7.52 -21.04
CA GLN A 318 10.33 -6.36 -20.74
C GLN A 318 10.66 -5.73 -22.08
N ASP A 319 10.00 -4.63 -22.39
CA ASP A 319 10.25 -3.87 -23.61
C ASP A 319 11.56 -3.08 -23.49
N THR A 320 12.06 -2.61 -24.62
CA THR A 320 13.24 -1.73 -24.73
C THR A 320 13.14 -0.45 -23.90
N ASP A 321 11.91 -0.05 -23.54
CA ASP A 321 11.62 1.21 -22.84
C ASP A 321 11.80 1.12 -21.32
N ASN A 322 12.46 0.07 -20.81
CA ASN A 322 12.55 -0.28 -19.39
C ASN A 322 11.19 -0.48 -18.69
N GLN A 323 10.10 -0.57 -19.46
CA GLN A 323 8.78 -0.83 -18.94
C GLN A 323 8.49 -2.33 -18.92
N THR A 324 7.99 -2.82 -17.79
CA THR A 324 7.56 -4.21 -17.66
C THR A 324 6.06 -4.31 -17.88
N LYS A 325 5.68 -5.00 -18.95
CA LYS A 325 4.29 -5.29 -19.30
C LYS A 325 3.93 -6.72 -18.89
N VAL A 326 2.72 -6.90 -18.40
CA VAL A 326 2.15 -8.18 -18.00
C VAL A 326 0.98 -8.47 -18.90
N TYR A 327 1.08 -9.53 -19.68
CA TYR A 327 -0.01 -10.02 -20.52
C TYR A 327 -0.68 -11.19 -19.83
N VAL A 328 -1.99 -11.10 -19.67
CA VAL A 328 -2.82 -12.06 -18.96
C VAL A 328 -3.89 -12.55 -19.92
N VAL A 329 -4.05 -13.87 -20.01
CA VAL A 329 -5.14 -14.51 -20.74
C VAL A 329 -5.90 -15.40 -19.77
N VAL A 330 -7.17 -15.12 -19.56
CA VAL A 330 -8.02 -15.86 -18.61
C VAL A 330 -9.33 -16.28 -19.26
N SER A 331 -9.86 -17.43 -18.85
CA SER A 331 -11.18 -17.89 -19.27
C SER A 331 -11.92 -18.50 -18.07
N LYS A 332 -13.24 -18.63 -18.19
CA LYS A 332 -14.02 -19.35 -17.18
C LYS A 332 -13.63 -20.83 -17.22
N ARG A 333 -13.44 -21.45 -16.05
CA ARG A 333 -13.25 -22.91 -16.00
C ARG A 333 -14.43 -23.59 -16.69
N LYS A 334 -14.13 -24.49 -17.63
CA LYS A 334 -15.14 -25.39 -18.18
C LYS A 334 -15.41 -26.43 -17.10
N ASP A 335 -16.61 -26.41 -16.54
CA ASP A 335 -17.06 -27.56 -15.75
C ASP A 335 -17.19 -28.73 -16.72
N GLU A 336 -16.37 -29.76 -16.53
CA GLU A 336 -16.64 -31.08 -17.09
C GLU A 336 -17.91 -31.61 -16.42
N LYS A 337 -19.07 -31.13 -16.87
CA LYS A 337 -20.32 -31.79 -16.57
C LYS A 337 -20.25 -33.16 -17.23
N ALA A 338 -20.30 -34.22 -16.44
CA ALA A 338 -20.61 -35.56 -16.96
C ALA A 338 -21.84 -35.44 -17.86
N PRO A 339 -21.90 -36.12 -19.02
CA PRO A 339 -23.03 -36.01 -19.92
C PRO A 339 -24.29 -36.47 -19.17
N GLU A 340 -25.11 -35.51 -18.76
CA GLU A 340 -26.37 -35.76 -18.11
C GLU A 340 -27.29 -36.35 -19.19
N TYR A 341 -27.51 -37.66 -19.13
CA TYR A 341 -28.35 -38.40 -20.07
C TYR A 341 -29.80 -37.93 -19.88
N GLN A 342 -30.20 -36.87 -20.59
CA GLN A 342 -31.54 -36.29 -20.50
C GLN A 342 -32.58 -37.29 -21.02
N ARG A 343 -33.18 -38.06 -20.11
CA ARG A 343 -34.46 -38.75 -20.32
C ARG A 343 -35.61 -37.75 -20.25
N SER A 344 -35.75 -36.88 -21.26
CA SER A 344 -37.03 -36.19 -21.48
C SER A 344 -37.23 -35.85 -22.96
N ARG A 345 -38.22 -36.49 -23.58
CA ARG A 345 -38.49 -36.51 -25.03
C ARG A 345 -39.38 -35.35 -25.53
N PHE A 346 -39.48 -34.22 -24.83
CA PHE A 346 -40.48 -33.19 -25.16
C PHE A 346 -39.98 -31.74 -25.33
N CYS A 347 -38.68 -31.48 -25.36
CA CYS A 347 -38.18 -30.16 -25.75
C CYS A 347 -37.01 -30.29 -26.71
N ARG A 348 -37.24 -30.04 -28.01
CA ARG A 348 -36.17 -29.87 -29.00
C ARG A 348 -35.50 -28.51 -28.74
N ARG A 349 -34.65 -28.44 -27.71
CA ARG A 349 -33.75 -27.29 -27.53
C ARG A 349 -32.73 -27.35 -28.66
N TYR A 350 -32.63 -26.27 -29.44
CA TYR A 350 -31.48 -26.08 -30.34
C TYR A 350 -30.20 -26.21 -29.51
N PRO A 351 -29.18 -26.96 -29.97
CA PRO A 351 -27.89 -26.97 -29.29
C PRO A 351 -27.37 -25.52 -29.30
N VAL A 352 -27.21 -24.94 -28.11
CA VAL A 352 -26.62 -23.61 -27.98
C VAL A 352 -25.20 -23.70 -28.55
N PRO A 353 -24.78 -22.81 -29.48
CA PRO A 353 -23.44 -22.84 -30.02
C PRO A 353 -22.42 -22.79 -28.87
N GLU A 354 -21.58 -23.81 -28.77
CA GLU A 354 -20.49 -23.81 -27.79
C GLU A 354 -19.46 -22.75 -28.20
N SER A 355 -19.61 -21.55 -27.65
CA SER A 355 -18.62 -20.48 -27.78
C SER A 355 -17.66 -20.51 -26.60
N GLU A 356 -16.36 -20.46 -26.85
CA GLU A 356 -15.36 -20.29 -25.80
C GLU A 356 -14.95 -18.83 -25.69
N ARG A 357 -15.02 -18.29 -24.47
CA ARG A 357 -14.73 -16.89 -24.16
C ARG A 357 -13.42 -16.80 -23.38
N SER A 358 -12.47 -16.02 -23.89
CA SER A 358 -11.24 -15.66 -23.19
C SER A 358 -11.10 -14.14 -23.09
N PHE A 359 -10.53 -13.67 -22.00
CA PHE A 359 -10.22 -12.26 -21.77
C PHE A 359 -8.72 -12.06 -21.85
N HIS A 360 -8.32 -11.09 -22.67
CA HIS A 360 -6.92 -10.71 -22.89
C HIS A 360 -6.68 -9.35 -22.25
N VAL A 361 -5.79 -9.34 -21.26
CA VAL A 361 -5.56 -8.21 -20.36
C VAL A 361 -4.08 -7.83 -20.43
N GLY A 362 -3.80 -6.59 -20.81
CA GLY A 362 -2.46 -6.01 -20.80
C GLY A 362 -2.34 -5.03 -19.65
N LEU A 363 -1.33 -5.22 -18.81
CA LEU A 363 -1.08 -4.39 -17.63
C LEU A 363 0.36 -3.88 -17.64
N GLN A 364 0.58 -2.65 -17.18
CA GLN A 364 1.90 -2.08 -16.94
C GLN A 364 2.24 -2.19 -15.46
N LEU A 365 3.41 -2.74 -15.15
CA LEU A 365 3.92 -2.79 -13.80
C LEU A 365 4.59 -1.46 -13.43
N SER A 366 4.18 -0.88 -12.31
CA SER A 366 4.67 0.40 -11.80
C SER A 366 4.83 0.34 -10.27
N SER A 367 5.56 1.31 -9.72
CA SER A 367 5.76 1.48 -8.29
C SER A 367 4.86 2.59 -7.76
N TRP A 368 4.38 2.43 -6.52
CA TRP A 368 3.51 3.38 -5.83
C TRP A 368 3.91 3.52 -4.36
N GLY A 369 4.15 4.76 -3.94
CA GLY A 369 4.62 5.06 -2.59
C GLY A 369 6.04 4.53 -2.35
N ARG A 370 6.28 3.97 -1.16
CA ARG A 370 7.60 3.41 -0.76
C ARG A 370 7.84 2.00 -1.29
N GLN A 371 6.82 1.32 -1.81
CA GLN A 371 6.91 -0.06 -2.25
C GLN A 371 7.18 -0.11 -3.77
N ARG A 372 8.13 -0.95 -4.18
CA ARG A 372 8.45 -1.17 -5.59
C ARG A 372 7.48 -2.16 -6.22
N PHE A 373 7.12 -1.93 -7.49
CA PHE A 373 6.39 -2.87 -8.34
C PHE A 373 5.06 -3.39 -7.74
N ASN A 374 4.36 -2.52 -7.01
CA ASN A 374 3.13 -2.83 -6.28
C ASN A 374 1.87 -2.30 -6.98
N LYS A 375 1.96 -1.72 -8.17
CA LYS A 375 0.82 -1.16 -8.91
C LYS A 375 0.78 -1.68 -10.34
N LEU A 376 -0.39 -2.15 -10.77
CA LEU A 376 -0.67 -2.56 -12.15
C LEU A 376 -1.63 -1.57 -12.80
N VAL A 377 -1.24 -0.99 -13.92
CA VAL A 377 -2.03 -0.03 -14.70
C VAL A 377 -2.56 -0.70 -15.95
N TRP A 378 -3.81 -0.45 -16.32
CA TRP A 378 -4.40 -1.04 -17.53
C TRP A 378 -3.80 -0.43 -18.79
N ILE A 379 -3.40 -1.29 -19.73
CA ILE A 379 -2.94 -0.93 -21.09
C ILE A 379 -3.95 -1.44 -22.13
N HIS A 380 -4.49 -2.63 -21.91
CA HIS A 380 -5.39 -3.29 -22.86
C HIS A 380 -6.36 -4.21 -22.12
N HIS A 381 -7.61 -4.28 -22.58
CA HIS A 381 -8.55 -5.31 -22.17
C HIS A 381 -9.45 -5.66 -23.35
N SER A 382 -9.52 -6.94 -23.73
CA SER A 382 -10.44 -7.41 -24.78
C SER A 382 -11.07 -8.75 -24.41
N CYS A 383 -12.24 -9.02 -24.97
CA CYS A 383 -12.91 -10.31 -24.95
C CYS A 383 -12.78 -10.96 -26.32
N HIS A 384 -12.31 -12.20 -26.35
CA HIS A 384 -12.20 -13.03 -27.55
C HIS A 384 -13.26 -14.13 -27.44
N ILE A 385 -14.18 -14.16 -28.40
CA ILE A 385 -15.25 -15.16 -28.47
C ILE A 385 -14.94 -16.04 -29.67
N THR A 386 -14.65 -17.31 -29.40
CA THR A 386 -14.31 -18.29 -30.42
C THR A 386 -15.48 -19.25 -30.62
N TYR A 387 -16.03 -19.29 -31.83
CA TYR A 387 -17.16 -20.15 -32.17
C TYR A 387 -16.64 -21.51 -32.65
N ARG A 388 -16.90 -22.58 -31.89
CA ARG A 388 -16.36 -23.91 -32.24
C ARG A 388 -16.87 -24.45 -33.57
N SER A 389 -18.05 -24.04 -34.01
CA SER A 389 -18.67 -24.49 -35.25
C SER A 389 -17.99 -23.93 -36.50
N THR A 390 -17.48 -22.69 -36.43
CA THR A 390 -16.87 -22.01 -37.58
C THR A 390 -15.37 -21.81 -37.43
N GLY A 391 -14.83 -21.93 -36.22
CA GLY A 391 -13.45 -21.59 -35.89
C GLY A 391 -13.18 -20.08 -35.88
N GLU A 392 -14.18 -19.25 -36.16
CA GLU A 392 -14.04 -17.80 -36.20
C GLU A 392 -13.93 -17.21 -34.80
N THR A 393 -13.04 -16.23 -34.65
CA THR A 393 -12.80 -15.54 -33.39
C THR A 393 -13.21 -14.07 -33.51
N VAL A 394 -14.25 -13.67 -32.79
CA VAL A 394 -14.69 -12.28 -32.70
C VAL A 394 -13.99 -11.62 -31.52
N ILE A 395 -13.33 -10.49 -31.76
CA ILE A 395 -12.60 -9.74 -30.75
C ILE A 395 -13.37 -8.46 -30.45
N THR A 396 -13.66 -8.23 -29.17
CA THR A 396 -14.27 -6.99 -28.67
C THR A 396 -13.31 -6.34 -27.69
N ALA A 397 -12.71 -5.22 -28.07
CA ALA A 397 -11.88 -4.42 -27.18
C ALA A 397 -12.77 -3.56 -26.27
N PHE A 398 -12.42 -3.50 -24.99
CA PHE A 398 -13.07 -2.62 -24.02
C PHE A 398 -12.38 -1.26 -24.01
N ASP A 399 -13.16 -0.20 -23.91
CA ASP A 399 -12.62 1.13 -23.70
C ASP A 399 -12.07 1.26 -22.26
N LEU A 400 -10.84 1.76 -22.13
CA LEU A 400 -10.11 1.85 -20.87
C LEU A 400 -10.33 3.18 -20.14
N ASP A 401 -11.45 3.82 -20.41
CA ASP A 401 -11.96 5.02 -19.75
C ASP A 401 -11.87 4.98 -18.20
N LYS A 402 -12.27 6.09 -17.56
CA LYS A 402 -12.25 6.34 -16.09
C LYS A 402 -12.77 5.19 -15.19
N MET A 403 -13.46 4.19 -15.72
CA MET A 403 -13.91 3.00 -14.99
C MET A 403 -12.79 2.00 -14.65
N TYR A 404 -11.66 2.02 -15.37
CA TYR A 404 -10.53 1.12 -15.12
C TYR A 404 -9.53 1.73 -14.14
N THR A 405 -9.79 1.53 -12.85
CA THR A 405 -8.85 1.94 -11.80
C THR A 405 -7.63 1.00 -11.78
N PRO A 406 -6.43 1.51 -11.46
CA PRO A 406 -5.24 0.68 -11.28
C PRO A 406 -5.44 -0.37 -10.18
N LEU A 407 -4.76 -1.50 -10.32
CA LEU A 407 -4.72 -2.51 -9.25
C LEU A 407 -3.53 -2.28 -8.33
N TYR A 408 -3.79 -2.28 -7.02
CA TYR A 408 -2.78 -2.11 -5.99
C TYR A 408 -2.53 -3.43 -5.28
N PHE A 409 -1.27 -3.74 -5.04
CA PHE A 409 -0.88 -4.97 -4.36
C PHE A 409 -1.22 -4.90 -2.87
N ALA A 410 -2.06 -5.83 -2.42
CA ALA A 410 -2.36 -6.10 -1.03
C ALA A 410 -1.66 -7.39 -0.61
N ARG A 411 -0.75 -7.26 0.35
CA ARG A 411 -0.01 -8.41 0.90
C ARG A 411 -0.89 -9.20 1.87
N VAL A 412 -0.72 -10.51 1.89
CA VAL A 412 -1.44 -11.41 2.79
C VAL A 412 -0.48 -12.06 3.80
N LYS A 413 -0.99 -12.45 4.98
CA LYS A 413 -0.18 -13.06 6.04
C LYS A 413 0.41 -14.41 5.60
N SER A 414 -0.42 -15.30 5.05
CA SER A 414 0.04 -16.55 4.45
C SER A 414 -0.93 -17.05 3.39
N TYR A 415 -0.42 -17.35 2.21
CA TYR A 415 -1.09 -18.24 1.25
C TYR A 415 -0.42 -19.62 1.17
N THR A 416 0.84 -19.67 1.56
CA THR A 416 1.85 -20.73 1.36
C THR A 416 2.04 -21.62 2.57
N ALA A 417 0.98 -21.81 3.38
CA ALA A 417 1.08 -22.62 4.60
C ALA A 417 1.38 -24.11 4.33
N PHE A 418 1.11 -24.58 3.11
CA PHE A 418 1.40 -25.92 2.65
C PHE A 418 2.17 -25.84 1.34
N SER A 419 3.15 -26.73 1.17
CA SER A 419 3.96 -26.85 -0.03
C SER A 419 3.88 -28.28 -0.57
N GLU A 420 3.69 -28.42 -1.88
CA GLU A 420 3.69 -29.72 -2.55
C GLU A 420 5.09 -30.13 -3.01
N ARG A 421 5.97 -29.16 -3.30
CA ARG A 421 7.29 -29.38 -3.91
C ARG A 421 8.31 -28.31 -3.45
N PRO A 422 9.60 -28.67 -3.35
CA PRO A 422 10.66 -27.69 -3.12
C PRO A 422 10.86 -26.80 -4.35
N LEU A 423 11.57 -25.67 -4.15
CA LEU A 423 11.93 -24.70 -5.19
C LEU A 423 12.62 -25.31 -6.42
#